data_AF-A0A969D0B6-F1
#
_entry.id   AF-A0A969D0B6-F1
#
_cell.length_a   1.000
_cell.length_b   1.000
_cell.length_c   1.000
_cell.angle_alpha   90.00
_cell.angle_beta   90.00
_cell.angle_gamma   90.00
#
_symmetry.space_group_name_H-M   'P 1'
#
loop_
_entity.id
_entity.type
_entity.pdbx_description
1 polymer ?
#
loop_
_entity_poly.entity_id
_entity_poly.type
_entity_poly.pdbx_seq_one_letter_code
_entity_poly.pdbx_strand_id
1 'polypeptide(L)'
;AVRPALSHHAVRVAGGGRAGTVRVGGGPGERRPRRDGKLVRTLLLSGFGTAICGNSLPASQGEHLISHYGDMLPDAGRPSTFHGEQIGVTTLTMARLQGRMLDGPPPTVSADRNTEADFIARFGATLGPSCWNDFSQKRLTADKAERVNRRIADEWPAIRAAIGAISLHADMLALVLQEAKAARTPEDLGWPRDSYRAAVRHAREIRNRYTFLDLAADSGALDGMIPEIA
;
A
#
# COMPACT_ATOMS: atom_id res chain seq x y z
N ALA A 1 -17.50 36.75 4.04
CA ALA A 1 -16.10 36.66 4.49
C ALA A 1 -16.04 35.73 5.68
N VAL A 2 -15.33 34.59 5.57
CA VAL A 2 -14.62 33.78 6.58
C VAL A 2 -14.33 32.45 5.88
N ARG A 3 -13.05 32.16 5.62
CA ARG A 3 -12.55 30.88 5.08
C ARG A 3 -12.37 29.90 6.25
N PRO A 4 -12.64 28.58 6.12
CA PRO A 4 -12.16 27.61 7.09
C PRO A 4 -10.69 27.29 6.84
N ALA A 5 -9.91 27.27 7.91
CA ALA A 5 -8.50 26.95 7.94
C ALA A 5 -8.28 25.45 7.68
N LEU A 6 -7.40 25.14 6.73
CA LEU A 6 -6.86 23.80 6.49
C LEU A 6 -5.70 23.58 7.49
N SER A 7 -5.88 22.68 8.45
CA SER A 7 -4.81 22.22 9.34
C SER A 7 -3.95 21.17 8.62
N HIS A 8 -2.89 21.62 7.95
CA HIS A 8 -1.81 20.75 7.52
C HIS A 8 -0.90 20.44 8.73
N HIS A 9 -1.06 19.26 9.33
CA HIS A 9 0.00 18.69 10.18
C HIS A 9 1.01 17.97 9.29
N ALA A 10 2.00 18.73 8.82
CA ALA A 10 3.23 18.16 8.30
C ALA A 10 4.05 17.62 9.49
N VAL A 11 4.19 16.29 9.56
CA VAL A 11 5.14 15.63 10.46
C VAL A 11 6.54 16.03 10.02
N ARG A 12 7.19 16.88 10.80
CA ARG A 12 8.56 17.35 10.58
C ARG A 12 9.51 16.30 11.15
N VAL A 13 10.09 15.46 10.30
CA VAL A 13 11.17 14.55 10.69
C VAL A 13 12.45 15.37 10.79
N ALA A 14 12.96 15.57 12.01
CA ALA A 14 14.24 16.21 12.26
C ALA A 14 15.36 15.20 12.00
N GLY A 15 15.97 15.26 10.80
CA GLY A 15 17.16 14.51 10.44
C GLY A 15 18.42 15.35 10.60
N GLY A 16 19.04 15.30 11.78
CA GLY A 16 20.44 15.70 11.96
C GLY A 16 21.34 14.55 11.53
N GLY A 17 22.08 14.72 10.43
CA GLY A 17 22.99 13.69 9.90
C GLY A 17 24.04 14.30 9.01
N ARG A 18 25.31 14.10 9.39
CA ARG A 18 26.52 14.69 8.80
C ARG A 18 26.67 14.37 7.31
N ALA A 19 27.28 15.31 6.58
CA ALA A 19 27.71 15.15 5.19
C ALA A 19 28.63 13.93 5.05
N GLY A 20 28.07 12.83 4.55
CA GLY A 20 28.80 11.64 4.14
C GLY A 20 29.06 11.69 2.65
N THR A 21 30.33 11.66 2.28
CA THR A 21 30.85 11.69 0.92
C THR A 21 30.27 10.56 0.08
N VAL A 22 29.76 10.91 -1.09
CA VAL A 22 29.26 9.99 -2.12
C VAL A 22 30.35 8.99 -2.50
N ARG A 23 30.13 7.70 -2.25
CA ARG A 23 30.81 6.60 -2.96
C ARG A 23 29.80 5.86 -3.82
N VAL A 24 29.69 6.29 -5.08
CA VAL A 24 29.10 5.47 -6.14
C VAL A 24 30.15 4.45 -6.55
N GLY A 25 30.03 3.22 -6.02
CA GLY A 25 30.74 2.07 -6.54
C GLY A 25 30.03 1.54 -7.78
N GLY A 26 30.48 1.97 -8.95
CA GLY A 26 30.01 1.44 -10.24
C GLY A 26 30.94 1.92 -11.35
N GLY A 27 31.63 0.98 -12.00
CA GLY A 27 32.48 1.26 -13.16
C GLY A 27 31.71 1.93 -14.32
N PRO A 28 32.41 2.45 -15.34
CA PRO A 28 31.80 3.24 -16.41
C PRO A 28 30.98 2.34 -17.34
N GLY A 29 29.75 2.05 -16.93
CA GLY A 29 28.67 1.50 -17.74
C GLY A 29 27.76 2.64 -18.19
N GLU A 30 27.94 3.04 -19.44
CA GLU A 30 27.10 3.92 -20.26
C GLU A 30 25.64 4.08 -19.78
N ARG A 31 25.32 5.23 -19.15
CA ARG A 31 23.93 5.62 -18.85
C ARG A 31 23.19 5.76 -20.18
N ARG A 32 22.26 4.86 -20.49
CA ARG A 32 21.45 4.94 -21.71
C ARG A 32 20.43 6.08 -21.58
N PRO A 33 20.61 7.24 -22.24
CA PRO A 33 19.84 8.47 -21.99
C PRO A 33 18.34 8.36 -22.34
N ARG A 34 17.92 7.31 -23.05
CA ARG A 34 16.52 7.11 -23.50
C ARG A 34 15.62 6.43 -22.46
N ARG A 35 16.16 5.71 -21.48
CA ARG A 35 15.36 4.98 -20.47
C ARG A 35 14.93 5.89 -19.31
N ASP A 36 15.84 6.73 -18.84
CA ASP A 36 15.61 7.64 -17.70
C ASP A 36 14.51 8.69 -18.01
N GLY A 37 14.45 9.17 -19.26
CA GLY A 37 13.42 10.14 -19.67
C GLY A 37 11.98 9.61 -19.62
N LYS A 38 11.78 8.31 -19.85
CA LYS A 38 10.43 7.70 -19.73
C LYS A 38 10.02 7.55 -18.27
N LEU A 39 10.94 7.16 -17.40
CA LEU A 39 10.69 7.04 -15.96
C LEU A 39 10.33 8.40 -15.37
N VAL A 40 11.16 9.43 -15.61
CA VAL A 40 10.93 10.79 -15.10
C VAL A 40 9.58 11.33 -15.59
N ARG A 41 9.26 11.16 -16.88
CA ARG A 41 7.96 11.58 -17.42
C ARG A 41 6.79 10.87 -16.75
N THR A 42 6.91 9.57 -16.47
CA THR A 42 5.87 8.79 -15.79
C THR A 42 5.68 9.27 -14.35
N LEU A 43 6.76 9.54 -13.62
CA LEU A 43 6.71 10.10 -12.27
C LEU A 43 6.07 11.50 -12.26
N LEU A 44 6.39 12.35 -13.24
CA LEU A 44 5.75 13.67 -13.39
C LEU A 44 4.25 13.54 -13.67
N LEU A 45 3.84 12.63 -14.54
CA LEU A 45 2.42 12.35 -14.82
C LEU A 45 1.68 11.87 -13.57
N SER A 46 2.30 11.01 -12.77
CA SER A 46 1.75 10.57 -11.48
C SER A 46 1.58 11.74 -10.50
N GLY A 47 2.56 12.65 -10.46
CA GLY A 47 2.48 13.90 -9.69
C GLY A 47 1.35 14.81 -10.15
N PHE A 48 1.16 14.97 -11.47
CA PHE A 48 0.01 15.71 -12.00
C PHE A 48 -1.32 15.05 -11.64
N GLY A 49 -1.42 13.72 -11.69
CA GLY A 49 -2.61 13.00 -11.24
C GLY A 49 -2.97 13.33 -9.80
N THR A 50 -1.98 13.32 -8.90
CA THR A 50 -2.16 13.71 -7.49
C THR A 50 -2.64 15.16 -7.34
N ALA A 51 -2.05 16.08 -8.10
CA ALA A 51 -2.44 17.50 -8.07
C ALA A 51 -3.88 17.71 -8.58
N ILE A 52 -4.28 17.03 -9.65
CA ILE A 52 -5.62 17.11 -10.24
C ILE A 52 -6.67 16.52 -9.29
N CYS A 53 -6.39 15.37 -8.68
CA CYS A 53 -7.34 14.70 -7.78
C CYS A 53 -7.38 15.31 -6.37
N GLY A 54 -6.43 16.19 -6.02
CA GLY A 54 -6.32 16.79 -4.69
C GLY A 54 -5.95 15.80 -3.58
N ASN A 55 -5.55 14.58 -3.93
CA ASN A 55 -5.13 13.54 -3.01
C ASN A 55 -4.24 12.50 -3.72
N SER A 56 -3.56 11.65 -2.95
CA SER A 56 -2.59 10.68 -3.48
C SER A 56 -3.18 9.38 -4.05
N LEU A 57 -4.51 9.20 -4.08
CA LEU A 57 -5.15 7.95 -4.56
C LEU A 57 -4.68 7.47 -5.94
N PRO A 58 -4.42 8.34 -6.93
CA PRO A 58 -3.94 7.90 -8.23
C PRO A 58 -2.54 7.25 -8.20
N ALA A 59 -1.75 7.52 -7.17
CA ALA A 59 -0.34 7.12 -7.09
C ALA A 59 -0.02 6.24 -5.87
N SER A 60 -0.95 6.10 -4.92
CA SER A 60 -0.70 5.51 -3.61
C SER A 60 -1.93 4.77 -3.11
N GLN A 61 -1.89 3.46 -3.01
CA GLN A 61 -2.97 2.64 -2.46
C GLN A 61 -2.41 1.63 -1.45
N GLY A 62 -2.87 0.36 -1.49
CA GLY A 62 -2.52 -0.66 -0.49
C GLY A 62 -1.02 -0.95 -0.44
N GLU A 63 -0.33 -0.87 -1.58
CA GLU A 63 1.11 -1.10 -1.70
C GLU A 63 1.91 -0.05 -0.91
N HIS A 64 1.46 1.21 -0.92
CA HIS A 64 2.06 2.26 -0.10
C HIS A 64 1.71 2.10 1.38
N LEU A 65 0.50 1.62 1.70
CA LEU A 65 0.15 1.37 3.09
C LEU A 65 1.03 0.27 3.71
N ILE A 66 1.35 -0.79 2.96
CA ILE A 66 2.27 -1.85 3.43
C ILE A 66 3.65 -1.28 3.71
N SER A 67 4.20 -0.49 2.79
CA SER A 67 5.50 0.19 2.97
C SER A 67 5.49 1.11 4.18
N HIS A 68 4.49 1.98 4.31
CA HIS A 68 4.36 2.91 5.43
C HIS A 68 4.19 2.22 6.78
N TYR A 69 3.48 1.09 6.83
CA TYR A 69 3.40 0.29 8.05
C TYR A 69 4.80 -0.12 8.53
N GLY A 70 5.64 -0.62 7.62
CA GLY A 70 7.02 -1.00 7.94
C GLY A 70 7.91 0.17 8.37
N ASP A 71 7.69 1.36 7.82
CA ASP A 71 8.42 2.57 8.23
C ASP A 71 7.94 3.09 9.60
N MET A 72 6.65 2.92 9.93
CA MET A 72 6.07 3.29 11.23
C MET A 72 6.47 2.34 12.36
N LEU A 73 6.63 1.06 12.04
CA LEU A 73 6.98 -0.01 12.98
C LEU A 73 8.22 -0.76 12.48
N PRO A 74 9.41 -0.12 12.50
CA PRO A 74 10.61 -0.71 11.94
C PRO A 74 11.14 -1.86 12.80
N ASP A 75 11.49 -2.96 12.15
CA ASP A 75 12.20 -4.07 12.79
C ASP A 75 13.62 -3.64 13.22
N ALA A 76 14.02 -4.04 14.42
CA ALA A 76 15.38 -3.79 14.90
C ALA A 76 16.42 -4.45 13.98
N GLY A 77 17.37 -3.66 13.47
CA GLY A 77 18.43 -4.14 12.59
C GLY A 77 18.04 -4.28 11.11
N ARG A 78 16.79 -3.97 10.73
CA ARG A 78 16.41 -3.90 9.30
C ARG A 78 17.20 -2.78 8.61
N PRO A 79 17.84 -3.05 7.45
CA PRO A 79 18.59 -2.03 6.73
C PRO A 79 17.67 -0.92 6.21
N SER A 80 18.23 0.29 6.07
CA SER A 80 17.54 1.36 5.36
C SER A 80 17.38 0.97 3.89
N THR A 81 16.18 1.15 3.35
CA THR A 81 15.82 0.81 1.96
C THR A 81 15.19 2.03 1.31
N PHE A 82 15.33 2.17 -0.01
CA PHE A 82 14.66 3.27 -0.70
C PHE A 82 13.16 2.98 -0.79
N HIS A 83 12.35 4.03 -0.62
CA HIS A 83 10.88 3.90 -0.69
C HIS A 83 10.43 3.23 -1.98
N GLY A 84 11.03 3.57 -3.14
CA GLY A 84 10.71 2.94 -4.42
C GLY A 84 10.99 1.43 -4.48
N GLU A 85 12.01 0.94 -3.76
CA GLU A 85 12.30 -0.50 -3.68
C GLU A 85 11.24 -1.22 -2.84
N GLN A 86 10.83 -0.61 -1.72
CA GLN A 86 9.72 -1.11 -0.91
C GLN A 86 8.42 -1.17 -1.72
N ILE A 87 8.09 -0.09 -2.45
CA ILE A 87 6.90 -0.02 -3.30
C ILE A 87 6.94 -1.07 -4.41
N GLY A 88 8.11 -1.37 -4.99
CA GLY A 88 8.26 -2.45 -5.96
C GLY A 88 7.78 -3.80 -5.40
N VAL A 89 8.26 -4.17 -4.20
CA VAL A 89 7.89 -5.43 -3.53
C VAL A 89 6.41 -5.42 -3.11
N THR A 90 5.92 -4.36 -2.49
CA THR A 90 4.53 -4.30 -2.03
C THR A 90 3.51 -4.23 -3.17
N THR A 91 3.91 -3.72 -4.35
CA THR A 91 3.09 -3.76 -5.56
C THR A 91 2.89 -5.21 -6.04
N LEU A 92 3.91 -6.06 -5.96
CA LEU A 92 3.76 -7.49 -6.28
C LEU A 92 2.76 -8.16 -5.34
N THR A 93 2.84 -7.88 -4.04
CA THR A 93 1.91 -8.39 -3.02
C THR A 93 0.47 -7.95 -3.32
N MET A 94 0.26 -6.67 -3.61
CA MET A 94 -1.07 -6.15 -3.97
C MET A 94 -1.59 -6.72 -5.28
N ALA A 95 -0.75 -6.91 -6.30
CA ALA A 95 -1.15 -7.51 -7.56
C ALA A 95 -1.59 -8.97 -7.37
N ARG A 96 -0.89 -9.75 -6.53
CA ARG A 96 -1.31 -11.11 -6.17
C ARG A 96 -2.65 -11.12 -5.41
N LEU A 97 -2.80 -10.23 -4.42
CA LEU A 97 -4.07 -10.10 -3.68
C LEU A 97 -5.24 -9.75 -4.60
N GLN A 98 -5.05 -8.76 -5.47
CA GLN A 98 -6.04 -8.33 -6.45
C GLN A 98 -6.40 -9.46 -7.41
N GLY A 99 -5.40 -10.14 -7.98
CA GLY A 99 -5.62 -11.28 -8.86
C GLY A 99 -6.46 -12.37 -8.19
N ARG A 100 -6.08 -12.81 -6.98
CA ARG A 100 -6.84 -13.84 -6.24
C ARG A 100 -8.27 -13.41 -5.90
N MET A 101 -8.46 -12.16 -5.48
CA MET A 101 -9.79 -11.64 -5.19
C MET A 101 -10.66 -11.57 -6.44
N LEU A 102 -10.09 -11.13 -7.55
CA LEU A 102 -10.80 -11.04 -8.83
C LEU A 102 -11.10 -12.43 -9.41
N ASP A 103 -10.19 -13.40 -9.30
CA ASP A 103 -10.42 -14.75 -9.83
C ASP A 103 -11.40 -15.59 -9.00
N GLY A 104 -11.62 -15.18 -7.75
CA GLY A 104 -12.58 -15.80 -6.84
C GLY A 104 -14.06 -15.45 -7.10
N PRO A 105 -14.97 -16.05 -6.31
CA PRO A 105 -16.38 -15.67 -6.31
C PRO A 105 -16.58 -14.22 -5.82
N PRO A 106 -17.75 -13.60 -6.06
CA PRO A 106 -18.07 -12.30 -5.48
C PRO A 106 -17.85 -12.30 -3.95
N PRO A 107 -17.00 -11.42 -3.41
CA PRO A 107 -16.73 -11.40 -1.98
C PRO A 107 -17.97 -10.88 -1.23
N THR A 108 -18.25 -11.48 -0.06
CA THR A 108 -19.27 -10.99 0.87
C THR A 108 -18.57 -10.36 2.07
N VAL A 109 -18.77 -9.07 2.29
CA VAL A 109 -18.17 -8.33 3.40
C VAL A 109 -19.06 -8.31 4.63
N SER A 110 -18.44 -8.19 5.81
CA SER A 110 -19.12 -8.11 7.10
C SER A 110 -18.90 -6.74 7.77
N ALA A 111 -19.74 -6.43 8.75
CA ALA A 111 -19.54 -5.25 9.58
C ALA A 111 -18.25 -5.34 10.40
N ASP A 112 -17.51 -4.24 10.49
CA ASP A 112 -16.27 -4.18 11.24
C ASP A 112 -16.53 -4.14 12.76
N ARG A 113 -15.80 -4.98 13.49
CA ARG A 113 -15.93 -5.15 14.94
C ARG A 113 -14.74 -4.61 15.73
N ASN A 114 -13.76 -4.01 15.07
CA ASN A 114 -12.59 -3.46 15.75
C ASN A 114 -12.99 -2.32 16.70
N THR A 115 -12.18 -2.18 17.74
CA THR A 115 -12.29 -1.14 18.76
C THR A 115 -10.99 -0.32 18.83
N GLU A 116 -11.06 0.85 19.45
CA GLU A 116 -9.86 1.65 19.73
C GLU A 116 -8.84 0.88 20.58
N ALA A 117 -9.31 0.05 21.52
CA ALA A 117 -8.44 -0.78 22.35
C ALA A 117 -7.60 -1.76 21.52
N ASP A 118 -8.16 -2.35 20.46
CA ASP A 118 -7.43 -3.24 19.55
C ASP A 118 -6.29 -2.51 18.84
N PHE A 119 -6.53 -1.24 18.48
CA PHE A 119 -5.54 -0.38 17.83
C PHE A 119 -4.44 0.07 18.80
N ILE A 120 -4.79 0.42 20.04
CA ILE A 120 -3.82 0.72 21.09
C ILE A 120 -2.96 -0.51 21.40
N ALA A 121 -3.55 -1.71 21.43
CA ALA A 121 -2.81 -2.95 21.64
C ALA A 121 -1.82 -3.24 20.49
N ARG A 122 -2.22 -2.98 19.23
CA ARG A 122 -1.37 -3.20 18.05
C ARG A 122 -0.29 -2.14 17.83
N PHE A 123 -0.64 -0.86 17.94
CA PHE A 123 0.21 0.27 17.56
C PHE A 123 0.80 1.04 18.75
N GLY A 124 0.45 0.63 19.97
CA GLY A 124 0.85 1.31 21.21
C GLY A 124 0.04 2.58 21.48
N ALA A 125 0.23 3.13 22.69
CA ALA A 125 -0.52 4.28 23.19
C ALA A 125 -0.33 5.58 22.38
N THR A 126 0.75 5.68 21.59
CA THR A 126 1.05 6.86 20.79
C THR A 126 0.42 6.81 19.40
N LEU A 127 0.64 5.73 18.65
CA LEU A 127 0.14 5.61 17.27
C LEU A 127 -1.30 5.08 17.20
N GLY A 128 -1.70 4.24 18.17
CA GLY A 128 -3.02 3.59 18.23
C GLY A 128 -4.20 4.55 18.09
N PRO A 129 -4.30 5.62 18.90
CA PRO A 129 -5.42 6.56 18.82
C PRO A 129 -5.50 7.25 17.44
N SER A 130 -4.36 7.61 16.84
CA SER A 130 -4.35 8.25 15.52
C SER A 130 -4.75 7.26 14.41
N CYS A 131 -4.26 6.01 14.47
CA CYS A 131 -4.66 4.98 13.52
C CYS A 131 -6.15 4.66 13.65
N TRP A 132 -6.68 4.62 14.88
CA TRP A 132 -8.11 4.43 15.13
C TRP A 132 -8.95 5.59 14.59
N ASN A 133 -8.54 6.83 14.84
CA ASN A 133 -9.23 8.01 14.30
C ASN A 133 -9.36 7.95 12.77
N ASP A 134 -8.31 7.51 12.08
CA ASP A 134 -8.32 7.37 10.62
C ASP A 134 -9.16 6.16 10.16
N PHE A 135 -8.94 4.98 10.75
CA PHE A 135 -9.64 3.76 10.37
C PHE A 135 -11.13 3.84 10.65
N SER A 136 -11.53 4.40 11.79
CA SER A 136 -12.93 4.44 12.24
C SER A 136 -13.87 5.13 11.25
N GLN A 137 -13.34 6.09 10.48
CA GLN A 137 -14.08 6.83 9.46
C GLN A 137 -14.51 5.94 8.26
N LYS A 138 -13.71 4.92 7.92
CA LYS A 138 -14.00 4.01 6.79
C LYS A 138 -14.63 2.68 7.19
N ARG A 139 -14.88 2.44 8.48
CA ARG A 139 -15.50 1.21 8.97
C ARG A 139 -16.84 0.92 8.27
N LEU A 140 -17.04 -0.36 7.96
CA LEU A 140 -18.32 -0.87 7.51
C LEU A 140 -19.23 -1.11 8.72
N THR A 141 -20.34 -0.38 8.78
CA THR A 141 -21.47 -0.72 9.63
C THR A 141 -22.29 -1.83 8.98
N ALA A 142 -23.21 -2.46 9.69
CA ALA A 142 -24.10 -3.49 9.13
C ALA A 142 -24.81 -3.00 7.86
N ASP A 143 -25.43 -1.82 7.90
CA ASP A 143 -26.11 -1.25 6.72
C ASP A 143 -25.16 -0.94 5.56
N LYS A 144 -23.92 -0.49 5.85
CA LYS A 144 -22.91 -0.26 4.80
C LYS A 144 -22.50 -1.58 4.15
N ALA A 145 -22.26 -2.63 4.95
CA ALA A 145 -21.90 -3.95 4.48
C ALA A 145 -23.02 -4.54 3.61
N GLU A 146 -24.29 -4.42 4.01
CA GLU A 146 -25.42 -4.90 3.21
C GLU A 146 -25.49 -4.20 1.84
N ARG A 147 -25.33 -2.86 1.81
CA ARG A 147 -25.31 -2.10 0.54
C ARG A 147 -24.15 -2.51 -0.37
N VAL A 148 -22.96 -2.71 0.20
CA VAL A 148 -21.78 -3.16 -0.55
C VAL A 148 -22.02 -4.57 -1.11
N ASN A 149 -22.53 -5.48 -0.28
CA ASN A 149 -22.82 -6.86 -0.69
C ASN A 149 -23.85 -6.93 -1.82
N ARG A 150 -24.92 -6.13 -1.75
CA ARG A 150 -25.93 -6.05 -2.81
C ARG A 150 -25.31 -5.58 -4.12
N ARG A 151 -24.53 -4.49 -4.07
CA ARG A 151 -23.83 -3.98 -5.25
C ARG A 151 -22.85 -4.99 -5.84
N ILE A 152 -22.07 -5.68 -5.00
CA ILE A 152 -21.15 -6.71 -5.46
C ILE A 152 -21.94 -7.84 -6.11
N ALA A 153 -23.00 -8.34 -5.48
CA ALA A 153 -23.82 -9.42 -6.06
C ALA A 153 -24.38 -9.05 -7.45
N ASP A 154 -24.83 -7.80 -7.63
CA ASP A 154 -25.44 -7.33 -8.88
C ASP A 154 -24.40 -7.01 -9.97
N GLU A 155 -23.25 -6.44 -9.60
CA GLU A 155 -22.29 -5.84 -10.54
C GLU A 155 -20.95 -6.60 -10.65
N TRP A 156 -20.72 -7.69 -9.91
CA TRP A 156 -19.39 -8.32 -9.82
C TRP A 156 -18.72 -8.64 -11.16
N PRO A 157 -19.40 -9.26 -12.15
CA PRO A 157 -18.77 -9.51 -13.45
C PRO A 157 -18.28 -8.24 -14.14
N ALA A 158 -19.05 -7.15 -14.04
CA ALA A 158 -18.70 -5.86 -14.64
C ALA A 158 -17.54 -5.18 -13.87
N ILE A 159 -17.56 -5.22 -12.53
CA ILE A 159 -16.47 -4.72 -11.67
C ILE A 159 -15.17 -5.45 -12.01
N ARG A 160 -15.23 -6.79 -12.09
CA ARG A 160 -14.07 -7.62 -12.46
C ARG A 160 -13.52 -7.25 -13.83
N ALA A 161 -14.39 -7.13 -14.84
CA ALA A 161 -13.98 -6.77 -16.20
C ALA A 161 -13.32 -5.39 -16.25
N ALA A 162 -13.90 -4.39 -15.56
CA ALA A 162 -13.37 -3.03 -15.53
C ALA A 162 -12.00 -2.94 -14.87
N ILE A 163 -11.80 -3.62 -13.73
CA ILE A 163 -10.50 -3.65 -13.05
C ILE A 163 -9.49 -4.46 -13.86
N GLY A 164 -9.88 -5.64 -14.36
CA GLY A 164 -9.03 -6.51 -15.16
C GLY A 164 -8.50 -5.85 -16.45
N ALA A 165 -9.27 -4.93 -17.05
CA ALA A 165 -8.85 -4.18 -18.24
C ALA A 165 -7.67 -3.22 -18.01
N ILE A 166 -7.40 -2.84 -16.76
CA ILE A 166 -6.33 -1.89 -16.40
C ILE A 166 -5.26 -2.48 -15.46
N SER A 167 -5.47 -3.71 -14.98
CA SER A 167 -4.55 -4.40 -14.09
C SER A 167 -3.45 -5.14 -14.84
N LEU A 168 -2.26 -5.21 -14.22
CA LEU A 168 -1.16 -6.07 -14.67
C LEU A 168 -1.02 -7.26 -13.72
N HIS A 169 -0.80 -8.45 -14.28
CA HIS A 169 -0.56 -9.65 -13.48
C HIS A 169 0.75 -9.54 -12.69
N ALA A 170 0.79 -10.13 -11.50
CA ALA A 170 1.96 -10.12 -10.63
C ALA A 170 3.23 -10.67 -11.32
N ASP A 171 3.08 -11.69 -12.18
CA ASP A 171 4.21 -12.27 -12.93
C ASP A 171 4.82 -11.29 -13.92
N MET A 172 3.99 -10.52 -14.63
CA MET A 172 4.47 -9.49 -15.54
C MET A 172 5.21 -8.39 -14.79
N LEU A 173 4.69 -7.97 -13.63
CA LEU A 173 5.36 -6.99 -12.78
C LEU A 173 6.69 -7.54 -12.22
N ALA A 174 6.72 -8.81 -11.82
CA ALA A 174 7.93 -9.47 -11.33
C ALA A 174 9.02 -9.56 -12.41
N LEU A 175 8.64 -9.83 -13.66
CA LEU A 175 9.55 -9.81 -14.81
C LEU A 175 10.11 -8.41 -15.07
N VAL A 176 9.27 -7.37 -14.98
CA VAL A 176 9.72 -5.97 -15.13
C VAL A 176 10.73 -5.59 -14.04
N LEU A 177 10.45 -5.92 -12.78
CA LEU A 177 11.36 -5.65 -11.67
C LEU A 177 12.66 -6.46 -11.80
N GLN A 178 12.59 -7.70 -12.29
CA GLN A 178 13.77 -8.52 -12.53
C GLN A 178 14.68 -7.91 -13.61
N GLU A 179 14.13 -7.47 -14.73
CA GLU A 179 14.88 -6.79 -15.80
C GLU A 179 15.49 -5.47 -15.32
N ALA A 180 14.80 -4.77 -14.41
CA ALA A 180 15.30 -3.57 -13.74
C ALA A 180 16.33 -3.86 -12.63
N LYS A 181 16.60 -5.14 -12.30
CA LYS A 181 17.42 -5.58 -11.17
C LYS A 181 16.96 -4.99 -9.83
N ALA A 182 15.66 -4.80 -9.67
CA ALA A 182 15.04 -4.29 -8.46
C ALA A 182 14.70 -5.43 -7.49
N ALA A 183 14.50 -5.10 -6.22
CA ALA A 183 13.99 -6.02 -5.20
C ALA A 183 12.61 -6.56 -5.61
N ARG A 184 12.36 -7.85 -5.33
CA ARG A 184 11.11 -8.56 -5.66
C ARG A 184 10.51 -9.32 -4.48
N THR A 185 11.29 -9.49 -3.42
CA THR A 185 10.88 -10.19 -2.20
C THR A 185 11.17 -9.31 -0.97
N PRO A 186 10.46 -9.51 0.16
CA PRO A 186 10.80 -8.83 1.40
C PRO A 186 12.23 -9.14 1.87
N GLU A 187 12.77 -10.32 1.59
CA GLU A 187 14.15 -10.69 1.91
C GLU A 187 15.19 -9.87 1.13
N ASP A 188 14.91 -9.51 -0.13
CA ASP A 188 15.78 -8.61 -0.91
C ASP A 188 15.93 -7.23 -0.22
N LEU A 189 14.94 -6.84 0.60
CA LEU A 189 14.91 -5.60 1.37
C LEU A 189 15.43 -5.77 2.81
N GLY A 190 15.86 -6.98 3.19
CA GLY A 190 16.17 -7.32 4.57
C GLY A 190 14.96 -7.21 5.52
N TRP A 191 13.73 -7.29 5.00
CA TRP A 191 12.51 -7.23 5.79
C TRP A 191 12.13 -8.66 6.22
N PRO A 192 12.12 -8.98 7.53
CA PRO A 192 11.71 -10.29 8.01
C PRO A 192 10.29 -10.66 7.55
N ARG A 193 10.13 -11.89 7.05
CA ARG A 193 8.88 -12.36 6.44
C ARG A 193 7.67 -12.27 7.38
N ASP A 194 7.85 -12.58 8.67
CA ASP A 194 6.75 -12.50 9.64
C ASP A 194 6.32 -11.06 9.89
N SER A 195 7.27 -10.14 10.02
CA SER A 195 7.00 -8.69 10.12
C SER A 195 6.35 -8.15 8.84
N TYR A 196 6.78 -8.61 7.66
CA TYR A 196 6.14 -8.25 6.40
C TYR A 196 4.70 -8.76 6.31
N ARG A 197 4.42 -9.99 6.75
CA ARG A 197 3.06 -10.54 6.82
C ARG A 197 2.18 -9.77 7.80
N ALA A 198 2.74 -9.33 8.94
CA ALA A 198 2.05 -8.43 9.84
C ALA A 198 1.73 -7.08 9.17
N ALA A 199 2.66 -6.54 8.39
CA ALA A 199 2.43 -5.34 7.60
C ALA A 199 1.29 -5.52 6.58
N VAL A 200 1.26 -6.63 5.83
CA VAL A 200 0.16 -6.92 4.89
C VAL A 200 -1.19 -7.03 5.60
N ARG A 201 -1.22 -7.66 6.77
CA ARG A 201 -2.43 -7.81 7.58
C ARG A 201 -2.99 -6.47 8.08
N HIS A 202 -2.11 -5.60 8.56
CA HIS A 202 -2.51 -4.42 9.35
C HIS A 202 -2.32 -3.08 8.62
N ALA A 203 -1.68 -3.05 7.45
CA ALA A 203 -1.45 -1.83 6.69
C ALA A 203 -2.71 -1.02 6.40
N ARG A 204 -3.86 -1.68 6.18
CA ARG A 204 -5.15 -1.00 5.98
C ARG A 204 -5.56 -0.11 7.16
N GLU A 205 -5.02 -0.35 8.35
CA GLU A 205 -5.46 0.27 9.59
C GLU A 205 -4.82 1.66 9.82
N ILE A 206 -3.79 2.02 9.05
CA ILE A 206 -3.00 3.23 9.31
C ILE A 206 -3.54 4.51 8.66
N ARG A 207 -4.55 4.40 7.77
CA ARG A 207 -5.14 5.55 7.04
C ARG A 207 -6.62 5.36 6.69
N ASN A 208 -7.35 6.47 6.60
CA ASN A 208 -8.71 6.53 6.04
C ASN A 208 -8.69 6.35 4.50
N ARG A 209 -8.42 5.12 4.04
CA ARG A 209 -8.37 4.76 2.63
C ARG A 209 -8.84 3.33 2.42
N TYR A 210 -9.93 3.14 1.67
CA TYR A 210 -10.44 1.81 1.34
C TYR A 210 -9.70 1.24 0.11
N THR A 211 -9.12 0.05 0.23
CA THR A 211 -8.31 -0.62 -0.80
C THR A 211 -8.69 -2.10 -0.90
N PHE A 212 -8.01 -2.87 -1.76
CA PHE A 212 -8.16 -4.33 -1.78
C PHE A 212 -7.75 -5.02 -0.46
N LEU A 213 -6.90 -4.40 0.36
CA LEU A 213 -6.63 -4.90 1.71
C LEU A 213 -7.89 -4.86 2.58
N ASP A 214 -8.69 -3.81 2.43
CA ASP A 214 -9.97 -3.67 3.13
C ASP A 214 -10.99 -4.68 2.62
N LEU A 215 -11.18 -4.77 1.31
CA LEU A 215 -12.14 -5.72 0.73
C LEU A 215 -11.84 -7.17 1.13
N ALA A 216 -10.55 -7.55 1.12
CA ALA A 216 -10.12 -8.89 1.52
C ALA A 216 -10.26 -9.12 3.03
N ALA A 217 -9.96 -8.13 3.87
CA ALA A 217 -10.11 -8.25 5.32
C ALA A 217 -11.59 -8.29 5.73
N ASP A 218 -12.41 -7.40 5.19
CA ASP A 218 -13.84 -7.30 5.52
C ASP A 218 -14.63 -8.52 5.03
N SER A 219 -14.13 -9.26 4.04
CA SER A 219 -14.68 -10.54 3.59
C SER A 219 -14.10 -11.78 4.28
N GLY A 220 -13.16 -11.59 5.21
CA GLY A 220 -12.49 -12.70 5.91
C GLY A 220 -11.48 -13.49 5.05
N ALA A 221 -11.20 -13.05 3.83
CA ALA A 221 -10.33 -13.74 2.89
C ALA A 221 -8.84 -13.45 3.12
N LEU A 222 -8.49 -12.28 3.65
CA LEU A 222 -7.10 -11.79 3.71
C LEU A 222 -6.16 -12.76 4.43
N ASP A 223 -6.53 -13.25 5.61
CA ASP A 223 -5.67 -14.11 6.42
C ASP A 223 -5.31 -15.43 5.73
N GLY A 224 -6.27 -16.03 5.03
CA GLY A 224 -6.03 -17.22 4.23
C GLY A 224 -5.14 -16.95 3.01
N MET A 225 -5.12 -15.72 2.51
CA MET A 225 -4.31 -15.34 1.34
C MET A 225 -2.87 -14.96 1.67
N ILE A 226 -2.62 -14.42 2.86
CA ILE A 226 -1.29 -13.92 3.28
C ILE A 226 -0.13 -14.90 3.00
N PRO A 227 -0.21 -16.21 3.32
CA PRO A 227 0.89 -17.15 3.10
C PRO A 227 1.36 -17.25 1.64
N GLU A 228 0.48 -16.97 0.69
CA GLU A 228 0.74 -17.09 -0.75
C GLU A 228 1.12 -15.76 -1.40
N ILE A 229 0.67 -14.62 -0.84
CA ILE A 229 0.88 -13.30 -1.43
C ILE A 229 2.10 -12.56 -0.85
N ALA A 230 2.49 -12.88 0.40
CA ALA A 230 3.45 -12.15 1.22
C ALA A 230 4.71 -12.98 1.58
#